data_AF-A0A9D6Y8K3-F1
#
_entry.id   AF-A0A9D6Y8K3-F1
#
_cell.length_a   1.000
_cell.length_b   1.000
_cell.length_c   1.000
_cell.angle_alpha   90.00
_cell.angle_beta   90.00
_cell.angle_gamma   90.00
#
_symmetry.space_group_name_H-M   'P 1'
#
loop_
_entity.id
_entity.type
_entity.pdbx_description
1 polymer ?
#
loop_
_entity_poly.entity_id
_entity_poly.type
_entity_poly.pdbx_seq_one_letter_code
_entity_poly.pdbx_strand_id
1 'polypeptide(L)'
;MDLYRRQAQNRRRTLAFLLFFVAAFAALGLGLDVAAYGFLAGGEPLPLATIAATLFSSGLALNSYFNGSRLVIASLLATPLRLEVVEHRQLHNIVTEMALAAGLPLPRIFVIPDPAPNALATGRDPAHAAIAVTEGALILLDREETQGVVAHEMAHIANRDTLLMTAVGVLLGGLVMLADWARRGVYFGRGGRRRGGPWLVVVVVLLALITPLLSRLLAMAISRQREYLADATAAELTRNPLGLASALEKIGAAATPLRTATRGTAHLFISDPLRRWADAREGRLGDLLATHPPLARRIAVLRALAQGGTHE
;
A
#
# COMPACT_ATOMS: atom_id res chain seq x y z
N MET A 1 -17.93 -15.98 -8.24
CA MET A 1 -17.64 -14.54 -8.47
C MET A 1 -16.76 -14.43 -9.70
N ASP A 2 -17.03 -13.49 -10.61
CA ASP A 2 -16.28 -13.37 -11.88
C ASP A 2 -14.96 -12.59 -11.66
N LEU A 3 -13.83 -13.31 -11.67
CA LEU A 3 -12.47 -12.78 -11.49
C LEU A 3 -12.15 -11.68 -12.52
N TYR A 4 -12.58 -11.85 -13.78
CA TYR A 4 -12.29 -10.90 -14.84
C TYR A 4 -13.00 -9.56 -14.61
N ARG A 5 -14.25 -9.59 -14.14
CA ARG A 5 -14.97 -8.35 -13.77
C ARG A 5 -14.26 -7.61 -12.65
N ARG A 6 -13.75 -8.31 -11.64
CA ARG A 6 -12.99 -7.69 -10.53
C ARG A 6 -11.69 -7.06 -11.01
N GLN A 7 -10.92 -7.78 -11.83
CA GLN A 7 -9.72 -7.23 -12.43
C GLN A 7 -10.01 -5.97 -13.25
N ALA A 8 -11.08 -5.97 -14.05
CA ALA A 8 -11.49 -4.80 -14.82
C ALA A 8 -11.93 -3.64 -13.93
N GLN A 9 -12.69 -3.92 -12.87
CA GLN A 9 -13.12 -2.93 -11.89
C GLN A 9 -11.91 -2.29 -11.18
N ASN A 10 -10.93 -3.08 -10.77
CA ASN A 10 -9.72 -2.59 -10.13
C ASN A 10 -8.87 -1.74 -11.08
N ARG A 11 -8.71 -2.15 -12.35
CA ARG A 11 -8.05 -1.31 -13.36
C ARG A 11 -8.76 0.04 -13.55
N ARG A 12 -10.09 0.03 -13.65
CA ARG A 12 -10.90 1.27 -13.79
C ARG A 12 -10.77 2.17 -12.55
N ARG A 13 -10.81 1.57 -11.35
CA ARG A 13 -10.60 2.29 -10.08
C ARG A 13 -9.21 2.91 -10.01
N THR A 14 -8.16 2.17 -10.40
CA THR A 14 -6.80 2.73 -10.45
C THR A 14 -6.67 3.83 -11.49
N LEU A 15 -7.25 3.68 -12.68
CA LEU A 15 -7.23 4.73 -13.70
C LEU A 15 -7.95 5.99 -13.21
N ALA A 16 -9.17 5.84 -12.69
CA ALA A 16 -9.93 6.96 -12.12
C ALA A 16 -9.15 7.63 -10.97
N PHE A 17 -8.47 6.84 -10.15
CA PHE A 17 -7.60 7.33 -9.09
C PHE A 17 -6.42 8.15 -9.61
N LEU A 18 -5.67 7.65 -10.60
CA LEU A 18 -4.54 8.37 -11.18
C LEU A 18 -4.98 9.67 -11.89
N LEU A 19 -6.08 9.62 -12.63
CA LEU A 19 -6.65 10.80 -13.28
C LEU A 19 -7.10 11.84 -12.26
N PHE A 20 -7.76 11.41 -11.19
CA PHE A 20 -8.17 12.29 -10.10
C PHE A 20 -6.97 12.95 -9.41
N PHE A 21 -5.90 12.19 -9.16
CA PHE A 21 -4.68 12.71 -8.58
C PHE A 21 -4.05 13.81 -9.46
N VAL A 22 -3.93 13.57 -10.76
CA VAL A 22 -3.43 14.58 -11.72
C VAL A 22 -4.35 15.80 -11.77
N ALA A 23 -5.66 15.59 -11.85
CA ALA A 23 -6.65 16.68 -11.88
C ALA A 23 -6.61 17.53 -10.60
N ALA A 24 -6.39 16.92 -9.43
CA ALA A 24 -6.25 17.64 -8.17
C ALA A 24 -4.99 18.52 -8.15
N PHE A 25 -3.85 18.01 -8.65
CA PHE A 25 -2.64 18.81 -8.78
C PHE A 25 -2.80 19.95 -9.80
N ALA A 26 -3.48 19.70 -10.91
CA ALA A 26 -3.80 20.74 -11.90
C ALA A 26 -4.69 21.83 -11.27
N ALA A 27 -5.74 21.46 -10.56
CA ALA A 27 -6.63 22.41 -9.88
C ALA A 27 -5.90 23.23 -8.80
N LEU A 28 -4.98 22.61 -8.05
CA LEU A 28 -4.13 23.31 -7.09
C LEU A 28 -3.16 24.28 -7.79
N GLY A 29 -2.53 23.86 -8.88
CA GLY A 29 -1.69 24.73 -9.70
C GLY A 29 -2.47 25.94 -10.23
N LEU A 30 -3.71 25.73 -10.67
CA LEU A 30 -4.59 26.78 -11.18
C LEU A 30 -4.97 27.78 -10.07
N GLY A 31 -5.27 27.28 -8.87
CA GLY A 31 -5.50 28.14 -7.71
C GLY A 31 -4.28 29.00 -7.35
N LEU A 32 -3.06 28.46 -7.53
CA LEU A 32 -1.82 29.21 -7.30
C LEU A 32 -1.56 30.26 -8.38
N ASP A 33 -1.78 29.93 -9.65
CA ASP A 33 -1.68 30.89 -10.75
C ASP A 33 -2.68 32.05 -10.52
N VAL A 34 -3.93 31.74 -10.19
CA VAL A 34 -4.96 32.76 -9.87
C VAL A 34 -4.56 33.62 -8.67
N ALA A 35 -3.99 33.03 -7.61
CA ALA A 35 -3.54 33.78 -6.44
C ALA A 35 -2.31 34.65 -6.71
N ALA A 36 -1.39 34.19 -7.57
CA ALA A 36 -0.16 34.89 -7.90
C ALA A 36 -0.37 36.06 -8.88
N TYR A 37 -1.24 35.88 -9.87
CA TYR A 37 -1.54 36.89 -10.88
C TYR A 37 -2.72 37.80 -10.49
N GLY A 38 -3.56 37.35 -9.55
CA GLY A 38 -4.72 38.08 -9.06
C GLY A 38 -5.85 38.19 -10.10
N PHE A 39 -7.06 38.46 -9.63
CA PHE A 39 -8.23 38.79 -10.47
C PHE A 39 -8.07 40.11 -11.27
N LEU A 40 -6.92 40.79 -11.19
CA LEU A 40 -6.76 42.22 -11.53
C LEU A 40 -5.50 42.60 -12.34
N ALA A 41 -4.66 41.67 -12.76
CA ALA A 41 -3.52 42.01 -13.64
C ALA A 41 -3.81 41.51 -15.06
N GLY A 42 -4.46 42.36 -15.88
CA GLY A 42 -4.95 42.09 -17.24
C GLY A 42 -3.91 41.76 -18.32
N GLY A 43 -2.91 40.94 -18.01
CA GLY A 43 -2.22 40.10 -18.99
C GLY A 43 -2.62 38.65 -18.74
N GLU A 44 -2.62 37.81 -19.76
CA GLU A 44 -2.75 36.35 -19.61
C GLU A 44 -1.34 35.75 -19.48
N PRO A 45 -0.69 35.75 -18.31
CA PRO A 45 0.56 35.02 -18.15
C PRO A 45 0.26 33.53 -18.35
N LEU A 46 1.19 32.83 -19.01
CA LEU A 46 1.13 31.37 -19.11
C LEU A 46 0.94 30.78 -17.71
N PRO A 47 0.03 29.79 -17.52
CA PRO A 47 -0.26 29.20 -16.21
C PRO A 47 0.87 28.25 -15.80
N LEU A 48 2.01 28.83 -15.44
CA LEU A 48 3.27 28.11 -15.18
C LEU A 48 3.12 27.15 -13.99
N ALA A 49 2.39 27.52 -12.93
CA ALA A 49 2.20 26.63 -11.79
C ALA A 49 1.30 25.45 -12.15
N THR A 50 0.23 25.67 -12.92
CA THR A 50 -0.64 24.60 -13.43
C THR A 50 0.12 23.64 -14.34
N ILE A 51 0.90 24.15 -15.28
CA ILE A 51 1.71 23.33 -16.19
C ILE A 51 2.72 22.51 -15.38
N ALA A 52 3.46 23.14 -14.47
CA ALA A 52 4.45 22.45 -13.65
C ALA A 52 3.81 21.37 -12.74
N ALA A 53 2.69 21.69 -12.06
CA ALA A 53 2.00 20.74 -11.19
C ALA A 53 1.40 19.56 -11.97
N THR A 54 0.87 19.82 -13.17
CA THR A 54 0.30 18.78 -14.04
C THR A 54 1.40 17.86 -14.59
N LEU A 55 2.52 18.42 -15.07
CA LEU A 55 3.67 17.64 -15.51
C LEU A 55 4.26 16.81 -14.38
N PHE A 56 4.41 17.40 -13.19
CA PHE A 56 4.92 16.72 -12.02
C PHE A 56 4.02 15.55 -11.60
N SER A 57 2.72 15.79 -11.43
CA SER A 57 1.76 14.76 -11.01
C SER A 57 1.59 13.67 -12.05
N SER A 58 1.59 14.01 -13.34
CA SER A 58 1.56 13.03 -14.44
C SER A 58 2.82 12.18 -14.46
N GLY A 59 4.00 12.81 -14.30
CA GLY A 59 5.27 12.09 -14.20
C GLY A 59 5.30 11.14 -13.00
N LEU A 60 4.82 11.59 -11.84
CA LEU A 60 4.73 10.76 -10.64
C LEU A 60 3.73 9.60 -10.79
N ALA A 61 2.57 9.84 -11.40
CA ALA A 61 1.57 8.81 -11.70
C ALA A 61 2.10 7.74 -12.67
N LEU A 62 2.77 8.16 -13.76
CA LEU A 62 3.43 7.25 -14.70
C LEU A 62 4.54 6.45 -14.01
N ASN A 63 5.40 7.13 -13.26
CA ASN A 63 6.47 6.47 -12.53
C ASN A 63 5.92 5.45 -11.51
N SER A 64 4.83 5.79 -10.83
CA SER A 64 4.11 4.88 -9.93
C SER A 64 3.58 3.64 -10.64
N TYR A 65 3.07 3.77 -11.87
CA TYR A 65 2.55 2.64 -12.63
C TYR A 65 3.67 1.70 -13.11
N PHE A 66 4.77 2.24 -13.62
CA PHE A 66 5.86 1.44 -14.20
C PHE A 66 6.87 0.94 -13.17
N ASN A 67 7.21 1.77 -12.18
CA ASN A 67 8.27 1.49 -11.20
C ASN A 67 7.74 1.30 -9.78
N GLY A 68 6.43 1.37 -9.54
CA GLY A 68 5.88 1.38 -8.19
C GLY A 68 6.25 0.18 -7.32
N SER A 69 6.26 -1.03 -7.89
CA SER A 69 6.73 -2.23 -7.19
C SER A 69 8.18 -2.07 -6.70
N ARG A 70 9.08 -1.58 -7.57
CA ARG A 70 10.49 -1.35 -7.22
C ARG A 70 10.63 -0.29 -6.13
N LEU A 71 9.86 0.80 -6.22
CA LEU A 71 9.87 1.88 -5.22
C LEU A 71 9.39 1.39 -3.86
N VAL A 72 8.30 0.60 -3.80
CA VAL A 72 7.81 -0.02 -2.56
C VAL A 72 8.88 -0.94 -1.97
N ILE A 73 9.40 -1.89 -2.75
CA ILE A 73 10.41 -2.85 -2.29
C ILE A 73 11.67 -2.13 -1.77
N ALA A 74 12.15 -1.12 -2.51
CA ALA A 74 13.32 -0.34 -2.10
C ALA A 74 13.06 0.46 -0.82
N SER A 75 11.86 1.04 -0.66
CA SER A 75 11.50 1.81 0.55
C SER A 75 11.50 0.97 1.82
N LEU A 76 11.33 -0.36 1.67
CA LEU A 76 11.31 -1.31 2.76
C LEU A 76 12.67 -1.96 3.03
N LEU A 77 13.72 -1.57 2.29
CA LEU A 77 15.05 -2.18 2.35
C LEU A 77 15.02 -3.70 2.08
N ALA A 78 14.01 -4.17 1.35
CA ALA A 78 13.84 -5.60 1.12
C ALA A 78 14.91 -6.12 0.15
N THR A 79 15.47 -7.28 0.46
CA THR A 79 16.54 -7.92 -0.31
C THR A 79 16.01 -9.12 -1.10
N PRO A 80 16.58 -9.44 -2.27
CA PRO A 80 16.20 -10.64 -3.00
C PRO A 80 16.38 -11.90 -2.16
N LEU A 81 15.51 -12.88 -2.37
CA LEU A 81 15.60 -14.18 -1.72
C LEU A 81 16.94 -14.88 -2.01
N ARG A 82 17.51 -15.51 -0.98
CA ARG A 82 18.78 -16.28 -1.05
C ARG A 82 18.53 -17.76 -0.79
N LEU A 83 18.70 -18.64 -1.78
CA LEU A 83 18.32 -20.07 -1.71
C LEU A 83 19.26 -20.92 -0.85
N GLU A 84 20.39 -20.36 -0.44
CA GLU A 84 21.34 -20.97 0.50
C GLU A 84 20.77 -21.02 1.93
N VAL A 85 19.84 -20.11 2.25
CA VAL A 85 19.15 -20.05 3.55
C VAL A 85 17.93 -20.97 3.51
N VAL A 86 17.76 -21.81 4.54
CA VAL A 86 16.72 -22.85 4.56
C VAL A 86 15.32 -22.24 4.56
N GLU A 87 15.10 -21.24 5.39
CA GLU A 87 13.84 -20.51 5.54
C GLU A 87 13.44 -19.82 4.22
N HIS A 88 14.43 -19.28 3.51
CA HIS A 88 14.22 -18.67 2.21
C HIS A 88 13.87 -19.70 1.14
N ARG A 89 14.51 -20.86 1.15
CA ARG A 89 14.17 -21.96 0.23
C ARG A 89 12.75 -22.47 0.49
N GLN A 90 12.34 -22.55 1.75
CA GLN A 90 10.97 -22.89 2.11
C GLN A 90 9.98 -21.83 1.59
N LEU A 91 10.28 -20.54 1.77
CA LEU A 91 9.47 -19.45 1.21
C LEU A 91 9.38 -19.55 -0.32
N HIS A 92 10.49 -19.83 -1.02
CA HIS A 92 10.50 -20.04 -2.47
C HIS A 92 9.50 -21.13 -2.89
N ASN A 93 9.54 -22.28 -2.20
CA ASN A 93 8.67 -23.41 -2.50
C ASN A 93 7.20 -23.07 -2.26
N ILE A 94 6.90 -22.44 -1.12
CA ILE A 94 5.53 -21.99 -0.78
C ILE A 94 4.99 -21.03 -1.84
N VAL A 95 5.77 -20.01 -2.23
CA VAL A 95 5.33 -19.05 -3.25
C VAL A 95 5.15 -19.73 -4.60
N THR A 96 6.00 -20.70 -4.94
CA THR A 96 5.85 -21.49 -6.17
C THR A 96 4.58 -22.32 -6.17
N GLU A 97 4.29 -23.02 -5.07
CA GLU A 97 3.06 -23.80 -4.90
C GLU A 97 1.82 -22.92 -5.02
N MET A 98 1.81 -21.75 -4.37
CA MET A 98 0.67 -20.84 -4.43
C MET A 98 0.52 -20.14 -5.79
N ALA A 99 1.63 -19.88 -6.49
CA ALA A 99 1.59 -19.40 -7.88
C ALA A 99 0.97 -20.43 -8.82
N LEU A 100 1.34 -21.71 -8.67
CA LEU A 100 0.75 -22.81 -9.43
C LEU A 100 -0.74 -22.98 -9.10
N ALA A 101 -1.11 -23.01 -7.81
CA ALA A 101 -2.49 -23.14 -7.37
C ALA A 101 -3.37 -21.99 -7.88
N ALA A 102 -2.84 -20.76 -7.90
CA ALA A 102 -3.55 -19.59 -8.41
C ALA A 102 -3.54 -19.45 -9.94
N GLY A 103 -2.79 -20.30 -10.66
CA GLY A 103 -2.61 -20.18 -12.11
C GLY A 103 -1.92 -18.89 -12.54
N LEU A 104 -0.96 -18.41 -11.74
CA LEU A 104 -0.26 -17.14 -11.95
C LEU A 104 1.25 -17.36 -12.20
N PRO A 105 1.92 -16.42 -12.91
CA PRO A 105 3.37 -16.45 -12.99
C PRO A 105 3.99 -16.29 -11.60
N LEU A 106 5.15 -16.91 -11.39
CA LEU A 106 5.90 -16.79 -10.14
C LEU A 106 6.27 -15.31 -9.89
N PRO A 107 5.78 -14.68 -8.81
CA PRO A 107 6.18 -13.31 -8.49
C PRO A 107 7.62 -13.26 -8.00
N ARG A 108 8.25 -12.09 -8.08
CA ARG A 108 9.56 -11.88 -7.45
C ARG A 108 9.42 -11.98 -5.93
N ILE A 109 10.38 -12.62 -5.27
CA ILE A 109 10.33 -12.88 -3.83
C ILE A 109 11.42 -12.08 -3.14
N PHE A 110 11.03 -11.33 -2.12
CA PHE A 110 11.93 -10.51 -1.31
C PHE A 110 11.76 -10.81 0.18
N VAL A 111 12.83 -10.54 0.94
CA VAL A 111 12.85 -10.63 2.40
C VAL A 111 13.13 -9.25 2.97
N ILE A 112 12.26 -8.80 3.89
CA ILE A 112 12.40 -7.53 4.59
C ILE A 112 13.19 -7.79 5.88
N PRO A 113 14.33 -7.11 6.10
CA PRO A 113 15.16 -7.30 7.29
C PRO A 113 14.54 -6.58 8.52
N ASP A 114 13.38 -7.04 8.94
CA ASP A 114 12.62 -6.52 10.08
C ASP A 114 12.13 -7.67 10.98
N PRO A 115 12.36 -7.60 12.30
CA PRO A 115 11.93 -8.65 13.23
C PRO A 115 10.42 -8.66 13.49
N ALA A 116 9.68 -7.61 13.11
CA ALA A 116 8.24 -7.62 13.27
C ALA A 116 7.58 -8.47 12.14
N PRO A 117 6.74 -9.47 12.49
CA PRO A 117 6.19 -10.41 11.52
C PRO A 117 5.14 -9.72 10.63
N ASN A 118 5.35 -9.74 9.33
CA ASN A 118 4.39 -9.23 8.35
C ASN A 118 4.72 -9.72 6.93
N ALA A 119 3.81 -9.49 6.00
CA ALA A 119 4.01 -9.74 4.58
C ALA A 119 3.20 -8.74 3.74
N LEU A 120 3.57 -8.60 2.46
CA LEU A 120 2.82 -7.82 1.48
C LEU A 120 3.05 -8.29 0.05
N ALA A 121 2.14 -7.89 -0.84
CA ALA A 121 2.30 -7.94 -2.28
C ALA A 121 2.25 -6.54 -2.93
N THR A 122 2.99 -6.38 -4.02
CA THR A 122 3.05 -5.13 -4.79
C THR A 122 3.26 -5.43 -6.27
N GLY A 123 2.75 -4.59 -7.17
CA GLY A 123 2.85 -4.82 -8.61
C GLY A 123 1.70 -4.24 -9.40
N ARG A 124 1.94 -3.97 -10.69
CA ARG A 124 0.91 -3.44 -11.61
C ARG A 124 0.05 -4.53 -12.25
N ASP A 125 0.59 -5.73 -12.35
CA ASP A 125 -0.05 -6.92 -12.93
C ASP A 125 0.69 -8.18 -12.43
N PRO A 126 0.13 -9.39 -12.63
CA PRO A 126 0.76 -10.63 -12.15
C PRO A 126 2.19 -10.86 -12.67
N ALA A 127 2.50 -10.51 -13.92
CA ALA A 127 3.84 -10.69 -14.49
C ALA A 127 4.88 -9.74 -13.90
N HIS A 128 4.44 -8.64 -13.30
CA HIS A 128 5.32 -7.65 -12.66
C HIS A 128 5.17 -7.62 -11.13
N ALA A 129 4.52 -8.63 -10.55
CA ALA A 129 4.27 -8.71 -9.12
C ALA A 129 5.52 -9.07 -8.31
N ALA A 130 5.50 -8.68 -7.04
CA ALA A 130 6.48 -9.05 -6.04
C ALA A 130 5.77 -9.32 -4.71
N ILE A 131 6.25 -10.34 -3.98
CA ILE A 131 5.86 -10.63 -2.60
C ILE A 131 7.08 -10.36 -1.72
N ALA A 132 6.86 -9.69 -0.59
CA ALA A 132 7.89 -9.44 0.41
C ALA A 132 7.40 -9.95 1.77
N VAL A 133 8.23 -10.75 2.44
CA VAL A 133 7.95 -11.32 3.77
C VAL A 133 9.03 -10.84 4.73
N THR A 134 8.67 -10.48 5.96
CA THR A 134 9.67 -10.04 6.95
C THR A 134 10.44 -11.23 7.53
N GLU A 135 11.68 -11.00 7.94
CA GLU A 135 12.47 -12.00 8.70
C GLU A 135 11.71 -12.48 9.95
N GLY A 136 11.03 -11.56 10.64
CA GLY A 136 10.18 -11.90 11.78
C GLY A 136 9.07 -12.90 11.45
N ALA A 137 8.44 -12.79 10.27
CA ALA A 137 7.42 -13.73 9.85
C ALA A 137 8.00 -15.10 9.49
N LEU A 138 9.17 -15.13 8.84
CA LEU A 138 9.84 -16.40 8.50
C LEU A 138 10.29 -17.20 9.73
N ILE A 139 10.62 -16.51 10.83
CA ILE A 139 11.02 -17.14 12.09
C ILE A 139 9.79 -17.55 12.91
N LEU A 140 8.74 -16.73 12.93
CA LEU A 140 7.58 -16.92 13.80
C LEU A 140 6.56 -17.92 13.24
N LEU A 141 6.34 -17.89 11.92
CA LEU A 141 5.30 -18.67 11.27
C LEU A 141 5.82 -20.02 10.83
N ASP A 142 5.01 -21.05 11.03
CA ASP A 142 5.29 -22.35 10.45
C ASP A 142 4.99 -22.38 8.93
N ARG A 143 5.16 -23.55 8.32
CA ARG A 143 4.97 -23.74 6.88
C ARG A 143 3.52 -23.48 6.45
N GLU A 144 2.54 -23.97 7.19
CA GLU A 144 1.12 -23.85 6.84
C GLU A 144 0.63 -22.42 7.01
N GLU A 145 1.07 -21.77 8.09
CA GLU A 145 0.81 -20.36 8.36
C GLU A 145 1.42 -19.46 7.29
N THR A 146 2.69 -19.70 6.93
CA THR A 146 3.36 -18.97 5.85
C THR A 146 2.64 -19.20 4.52
N GLN A 147 2.18 -20.42 4.24
CA GLN A 147 1.42 -20.73 3.05
C GLN A 147 0.06 -20.00 3.02
N GLY A 148 -0.63 -19.91 4.15
CA GLY A 148 -1.86 -19.11 4.29
C GLY A 148 -1.63 -17.62 4.00
N VAL A 149 -0.58 -17.03 4.58
CA VAL A 149 -0.21 -15.63 4.35
C VAL A 149 0.16 -15.39 2.88
N VAL A 150 0.99 -16.25 2.29
CA VAL A 150 1.37 -16.13 0.88
C VAL A 150 0.16 -16.32 -0.04
N ALA A 151 -0.76 -17.24 0.26
CA ALA A 151 -1.97 -17.43 -0.51
C ALA A 151 -2.88 -16.19 -0.50
N HIS A 152 -2.97 -15.52 0.65
CA HIS A 152 -3.66 -14.23 0.77
C HIS A 152 -3.02 -13.14 -0.12
N GLU A 153 -1.70 -13.01 -0.07
CA GLU A 153 -0.96 -12.08 -0.92
C GLU A 153 -1.09 -12.41 -2.42
N MET A 154 -1.11 -13.70 -2.77
CA MET A 154 -1.38 -14.18 -4.13
C MET A 154 -2.80 -13.84 -4.59
N ALA A 155 -3.79 -13.87 -3.70
CA ALA A 155 -5.16 -13.47 -4.02
C ALA A 155 -5.25 -11.98 -4.41
N HIS A 156 -4.48 -11.11 -3.76
CA HIS A 156 -4.39 -9.69 -4.16
C HIS A 156 -3.75 -9.51 -5.54
N ILE A 157 -2.73 -10.32 -5.86
CA ILE A 157 -2.12 -10.33 -7.20
C ILE A 157 -3.14 -10.78 -8.24
N ALA A 158 -3.85 -11.89 -7.99
CA ALA A 158 -4.88 -12.44 -8.87
C ALA A 158 -6.00 -11.44 -9.16
N ASN A 159 -6.46 -10.73 -8.14
CA ASN A 159 -7.54 -9.75 -8.24
C ASN A 159 -7.08 -8.38 -8.79
N ARG A 160 -5.77 -8.16 -8.99
CA ARG A 160 -5.17 -6.85 -9.28
C ARG A 160 -5.44 -5.78 -8.22
N ASP A 161 -5.59 -6.18 -6.96
CA ASP A 161 -5.65 -5.22 -5.85
C ASP A 161 -4.31 -4.51 -5.68
N THR A 162 -3.21 -5.24 -5.89
CA THR A 162 -1.83 -4.73 -5.82
C THR A 162 -1.62 -3.49 -6.68
N LEU A 163 -2.24 -3.40 -7.86
CA LEU A 163 -2.11 -2.24 -8.75
C LEU A 163 -2.58 -0.94 -8.08
N LEU A 164 -3.76 -0.95 -7.45
CA LEU A 164 -4.29 0.22 -6.77
C LEU A 164 -3.48 0.52 -5.50
N MET A 165 -3.18 -0.52 -4.71
CA MET A 165 -2.48 -0.35 -3.43
C MET A 165 -1.05 0.16 -3.63
N THR A 166 -0.30 -0.38 -4.60
CA THR A 166 1.03 0.10 -4.98
C THR A 166 0.97 1.54 -5.45
N ALA A 167 0.00 1.88 -6.31
CA ALA A 167 -0.14 3.23 -6.82
C ALA A 167 -0.37 4.24 -5.69
N VAL A 168 -1.32 3.94 -4.81
CA VAL A 168 -1.62 4.76 -3.64
C VAL A 168 -0.38 4.92 -2.75
N GLY A 169 0.34 3.83 -2.48
CA GLY A 169 1.50 3.89 -1.59
C GLY A 169 2.68 4.70 -2.13
N VAL A 170 2.95 4.61 -3.44
CA VAL A 170 4.01 5.41 -4.08
C VAL A 170 3.63 6.89 -4.13
N LEU A 171 2.38 7.22 -4.47
CA LEU A 171 1.93 8.60 -4.50
C LEU A 171 1.94 9.22 -3.09
N LEU A 172 1.44 8.49 -2.07
CA LEU A 172 1.49 8.94 -0.68
C LEU A 172 2.93 9.09 -0.17
N GLY A 173 3.78 8.10 -0.42
CA GLY A 173 5.19 8.13 -0.03
C GLY A 173 5.95 9.28 -0.68
N GLY A 174 5.76 9.48 -1.98
CA GLY A 174 6.35 10.60 -2.72
C GLY A 174 5.93 11.96 -2.16
N LEU A 175 4.65 12.12 -1.79
CA LEU A 175 4.18 13.36 -1.19
C LEU A 175 4.73 13.59 0.22
N VAL A 176 4.86 12.55 1.04
CA VAL A 176 5.53 12.66 2.36
C VAL A 176 6.98 13.09 2.19
N MET A 177 7.71 12.52 1.23
CA MET A 177 9.08 12.93 0.91
C MET A 177 9.16 14.39 0.48
N LEU A 178 8.24 14.85 -0.39
CA LEU A 178 8.14 16.27 -0.77
C LEU A 178 7.87 17.16 0.43
N ALA A 179 6.97 16.73 1.34
CA ALA A 179 6.65 17.47 2.55
C ALA A 179 7.86 17.64 3.47
N ASP A 180 8.61 16.56 3.66
CA ASP A 180 9.81 16.61 4.49
C ASP A 180 10.93 17.42 3.84
N TRP A 181 11.10 17.32 2.51
CA TRP A 181 12.03 18.18 1.77
C TRP A 181 11.68 19.67 1.90
N ALA A 182 10.40 20.01 1.75
CA ALA A 182 9.91 21.38 1.91
C ALA A 182 10.13 21.91 3.33
N ARG A 183 9.79 21.12 4.36
CA ARG A 183 10.02 21.47 5.77
C ARG A 183 11.50 21.70 6.07
N ARG A 184 12.38 20.82 5.58
CA ARG A 184 13.83 20.99 5.69
C ARG A 184 14.29 22.25 4.98
N GLY A 185 13.77 22.55 3.79
CA GLY A 185 14.03 23.80 3.07
C GLY A 185 13.68 25.05 3.88
N VAL A 186 12.55 25.04 4.62
CA VAL A 186 12.19 26.13 5.56
C VAL A 186 13.18 26.20 6.73
N TYR A 187 13.53 25.06 7.33
CA TYR A 187 14.37 25.00 8.53
C TYR A 187 15.82 25.41 8.25
N PHE A 188 16.45 24.86 7.21
CA PHE A 188 17.82 25.21 6.81
C PHE A 188 17.91 26.59 6.12
N GLY A 189 16.80 27.11 5.60
CA GLY A 189 16.71 28.47 5.05
C GLY A 189 16.65 29.59 6.10
N ARG A 190 16.41 29.28 7.39
CA ARG A 190 16.30 30.28 8.47
C ARG A 190 17.61 30.94 8.91
N GLY A 191 18.78 30.42 8.51
CA GLY A 191 20.09 30.98 8.88
C GLY A 191 20.64 32.08 7.97
N GLY A 192 20.00 32.34 6.81
CA GLY A 192 20.49 33.30 5.82
C GLY A 192 19.39 34.25 5.38
N ARG A 193 19.56 35.55 5.67
CA ARG A 193 18.60 36.66 5.60
C ARG A 193 17.95 36.95 4.22
N ARG A 194 18.02 36.05 3.21
CA ARG A 194 17.53 36.29 1.83
C ARG A 194 17.06 35.06 1.01
N ARG A 195 16.75 33.88 1.57
CA ARG A 195 16.39 32.69 0.72
C ARG A 195 15.21 31.82 1.13
N GLY A 196 14.41 32.20 2.12
CA GLY A 196 13.09 31.58 2.37
C GLY A 196 12.01 32.21 1.48
N GLY A 197 12.02 31.88 0.18
CA GLY A 197 11.13 32.52 -0.79
C GLY A 197 9.64 32.16 -0.60
N PRO A 198 8.72 32.93 -1.21
CA PRO A 198 7.26 32.67 -1.22
C PRO A 198 6.87 31.24 -1.61
N TRP A 199 7.72 30.58 -2.41
CA TRP A 199 7.53 29.20 -2.88
C TRP A 199 7.44 28.16 -1.74
N LEU A 200 8.10 28.37 -0.60
CA LEU A 200 8.02 27.45 0.55
C LEU A 200 6.65 27.49 1.23
N VAL A 201 6.05 28.68 1.33
CA VAL A 201 4.68 28.86 1.83
C VAL A 201 3.70 28.19 0.87
N VAL A 202 3.90 28.35 -0.44
CA VAL A 202 3.11 27.69 -1.48
C VAL A 202 3.15 26.16 -1.33
N VAL A 203 4.33 25.56 -1.10
CA VAL A 203 4.46 24.11 -0.90
C VAL A 203 3.75 23.64 0.39
N VAL A 204 3.86 24.38 1.49
CA VAL A 204 3.17 24.04 2.74
C VAL A 204 1.65 24.10 2.58
N VAL A 205 1.13 25.13 1.90
CA VAL A 205 -0.31 25.26 1.60
C VAL A 205 -0.78 24.13 0.67
N LEU A 206 -0.02 23.81 -0.37
CA LEU A 206 -0.26 22.65 -1.25
C LEU A 206 -0.40 21.35 -0.46
N LEU A 207 0.53 21.08 0.45
CA LEU A 207 0.53 19.87 1.28
C LEU A 207 -0.65 19.84 2.26
N ALA A 208 -1.01 20.99 2.85
CA ALA A 208 -2.15 21.10 3.75
C ALA A 208 -3.46 20.84 3.02
N LEU A 209 -3.61 21.35 1.78
CA LEU A 209 -4.82 21.16 0.96
C LEU A 209 -4.93 19.75 0.40
N ILE A 210 -3.81 19.09 0.09
CA ILE A 210 -3.82 17.75 -0.52
C ILE A 210 -3.97 16.63 0.51
N THR A 211 -3.58 16.85 1.77
CA THR A 211 -3.63 15.82 2.83
C THR A 211 -5.04 15.23 3.06
N PRO A 212 -6.13 16.02 3.14
CA PRO A 212 -7.49 15.48 3.26
C PRO A 212 -7.95 14.71 2.01
N LEU A 213 -7.40 15.05 0.85
CA LEU A 213 -7.65 14.33 -0.38
C LEU A 213 -7.04 12.93 -0.31
N LEU A 214 -5.78 12.88 0.14
CA LEU A 214 -5.02 11.64 0.32
C LEU A 214 -5.66 10.68 1.32
N SER A 215 -6.25 11.17 2.40
CA SER A 215 -6.93 10.30 3.37
C SER A 215 -8.17 9.64 2.77
N ARG A 216 -8.95 10.38 1.97
CA ARG A 216 -10.07 9.81 1.19
C ARG A 216 -9.59 8.81 0.16
N LEU A 217 -8.46 9.09 -0.48
CA LEU A 217 -7.83 8.19 -1.46
C LEU A 217 -7.38 6.87 -0.82
N LEU A 218 -6.75 6.94 0.35
CA LEU A 218 -6.35 5.78 1.14
C LEU A 218 -7.58 4.95 1.56
N ALA A 219 -8.65 5.62 2.01
CA ALA A 219 -9.90 4.95 2.38
C ALA A 219 -10.57 4.23 1.20
N MET A 220 -10.37 4.68 -0.05
CA MET A 220 -10.83 3.97 -1.23
C MET A 220 -9.91 2.82 -1.64
N ALA A 221 -8.60 2.94 -1.36
CA ALA A 221 -7.58 1.91 -1.62
C ALA A 221 -7.74 0.71 -0.69
N ILE A 222 -8.29 0.94 0.50
CA ILE A 222 -8.52 -0.05 1.54
C ILE A 222 -10.00 -0.44 1.53
N SER A 223 -10.32 -1.69 1.25
CA SER A 223 -11.70 -2.15 1.32
C SER A 223 -11.75 -3.43 2.12
N ARG A 224 -12.57 -3.43 3.19
CA ARG A 224 -12.79 -4.62 4.01
C ARG A 224 -13.30 -5.81 3.19
N GLN A 225 -14.10 -5.55 2.15
CA GLN A 225 -14.59 -6.60 1.25
C GLN A 225 -13.48 -7.25 0.42
N ARG A 226 -12.38 -6.54 0.14
CA ARG A 226 -11.21 -7.12 -0.54
C ARG A 226 -10.48 -8.09 0.39
N GLU A 227 -10.23 -7.68 1.62
CA GLU A 227 -9.58 -8.52 2.63
C GLU A 227 -10.35 -9.83 2.87
N TYR A 228 -11.67 -9.76 3.10
CA TYR A 228 -12.47 -10.97 3.30
C TYR A 228 -12.48 -11.90 2.08
N LEU A 229 -12.43 -11.34 0.87
CA LEU A 229 -12.33 -12.17 -0.32
C LEU A 229 -10.93 -12.77 -0.46
N ALA A 230 -9.87 -12.00 -0.18
CA ALA A 230 -8.52 -12.52 -0.20
C ALA A 230 -8.34 -13.64 0.84
N ASP A 231 -8.95 -13.52 2.03
CA ASP A 231 -8.99 -14.57 3.05
C ASP A 231 -9.73 -15.83 2.55
N ALA A 232 -10.89 -15.67 1.91
CA ALA A 232 -11.64 -16.79 1.34
C ALA A 232 -10.88 -17.46 0.19
N THR A 233 -10.26 -16.69 -0.71
CA THR A 233 -9.42 -17.22 -1.79
C THR A 233 -8.17 -17.90 -1.23
N ALA A 234 -7.56 -17.37 -0.18
CA ALA A 234 -6.44 -18.03 0.49
C ALA A 234 -6.86 -19.41 1.02
N ALA A 235 -8.01 -19.49 1.70
CA ALA A 235 -8.56 -20.76 2.17
C ALA A 235 -8.88 -21.73 1.01
N GLU A 236 -9.35 -21.24 -0.13
CA GLU A 236 -9.61 -22.06 -1.32
C GLU A 236 -8.30 -22.60 -1.94
N LEU A 237 -7.27 -21.76 -2.02
CA LEU A 237 -5.96 -22.12 -2.58
C LEU A 237 -5.19 -23.10 -1.68
N THR A 238 -5.19 -22.87 -0.36
CA THR A 238 -4.48 -23.73 0.59
C THR A 238 -5.28 -24.95 1.00
N ARG A 239 -6.61 -24.92 0.85
CA ARG A 239 -7.54 -25.87 1.49
C ARG A 239 -7.38 -25.93 3.02
N ASN A 240 -6.77 -24.90 3.61
CA ASN A 240 -6.46 -24.80 5.03
C ASN A 240 -6.74 -23.37 5.53
N PRO A 241 -8.01 -23.03 5.81
CA PRO A 241 -8.37 -21.73 6.40
C PRO A 241 -7.75 -21.51 7.80
N LEU A 242 -7.48 -22.57 8.55
CA LEU A 242 -6.92 -22.47 9.89
C LEU A 242 -5.45 -22.01 9.89
N GLY A 243 -4.67 -22.38 8.87
CA GLY A 243 -3.30 -21.90 8.70
C GLY A 243 -3.23 -20.37 8.62
N LEU A 244 -4.09 -19.74 7.81
CA LEU A 244 -4.16 -18.28 7.75
C LEU A 244 -4.70 -17.67 9.07
N ALA A 245 -5.71 -18.30 9.69
CA ALA A 245 -6.25 -17.81 10.96
C ALA A 245 -5.19 -17.78 12.07
N SER A 246 -4.42 -18.86 12.20
CA SER A 246 -3.31 -18.98 13.16
C SER A 246 -2.20 -17.97 12.86
N ALA A 247 -1.85 -17.79 11.59
CA ALA A 247 -0.86 -16.79 11.18
C ALA A 247 -1.28 -15.36 11.58
N LEU A 248 -2.54 -14.98 11.31
CA LEU A 248 -3.08 -13.66 11.67
C LEU A 248 -3.11 -13.45 13.19
N GLU A 249 -3.39 -14.49 13.97
CA GLU A 249 -3.36 -14.46 15.43
C GLU A 249 -1.94 -14.20 15.94
N LYS A 250 -0.94 -14.93 15.44
CA LYS A 250 0.48 -14.74 15.77
C LYS A 250 1.00 -13.35 15.37
N ILE A 251 0.69 -12.90 14.15
CA ILE A 251 1.08 -11.57 13.65
C ILE A 251 0.45 -10.47 14.49
N GLY A 252 -0.85 -10.59 14.81
CA GLY A 252 -1.57 -9.63 15.64
C GLY A 252 -1.07 -9.58 17.08
N ALA A 253 -0.65 -10.72 17.63
CA ALA A 253 -0.15 -10.86 18.99
C ALA A 253 1.31 -10.42 19.19
N ALA A 254 2.14 -10.40 18.14
CA ALA A 254 3.43 -9.73 18.21
C ALA A 254 3.22 -8.28 18.70
N ALA A 255 4.16 -7.64 19.38
CA ALA A 255 3.97 -6.28 19.95
C ALA A 255 4.71 -5.17 19.17
N THR A 256 5.63 -5.55 18.28
CA THR A 256 6.63 -4.64 17.70
C THR A 256 6.13 -4.01 16.39
N PRO A 257 6.16 -2.67 16.24
CA PRO A 257 5.88 -2.03 14.95
C PRO A 257 7.03 -2.27 13.97
N LEU A 258 6.71 -2.37 12.67
CA LEU A 258 7.75 -2.50 11.64
C LEU A 258 8.49 -1.17 11.50
N ARG A 259 9.82 -1.24 11.54
CA ARG A 259 10.72 -0.07 11.48
C ARG A 259 10.84 0.48 10.06
N THR A 260 10.75 -0.39 9.07
CA THR A 260 10.87 -0.03 7.65
C THR A 260 9.55 0.46 7.04
N ALA A 261 8.42 0.19 7.70
CA ALA A 261 7.11 0.61 7.22
C ALA A 261 6.91 2.13 7.40
N THR A 262 6.27 2.75 6.42
CA THR A 262 5.89 4.17 6.45
C THR A 262 4.38 4.30 6.37
N ARG A 263 3.84 5.49 6.66
CA ARG A 263 2.41 5.77 6.43
C ARG A 263 1.96 5.54 4.99
N GLY A 264 2.88 5.66 4.03
CA GLY A 264 2.60 5.40 2.62
C GLY A 264 2.59 3.92 2.26
N THR A 265 3.29 3.07 3.00
CA THR A 265 3.35 1.62 2.72
C THR A 265 2.52 0.78 3.68
N ALA A 266 2.00 1.36 4.77
CA ALA A 266 1.32 0.63 5.82
C ALA A 266 0.13 -0.21 5.33
N HIS A 267 -0.67 0.31 4.40
CA HIS A 267 -1.86 -0.38 3.88
C HIS A 267 -1.57 -1.54 2.93
N LEU A 268 -0.30 -1.75 2.55
CA LEU A 268 0.11 -2.88 1.72
C LEU A 268 0.29 -4.16 2.53
N PHE A 269 0.51 -4.02 3.84
CA PHE A 269 0.80 -5.15 4.71
C PHE A 269 -0.48 -5.88 5.13
N ILE A 270 -0.38 -7.19 5.35
CA ILE A 270 -1.52 -8.03 5.78
C ILE A 270 -2.10 -7.59 7.14
N SER A 271 -1.29 -6.95 7.98
CA SER A 271 -1.68 -6.35 9.26
C SER A 271 -1.05 -4.96 9.44
N ASP A 272 -1.70 -4.07 10.22
CA ASP A 272 -1.20 -2.69 10.42
C ASP A 272 0.22 -2.70 11.01
N PRO A 273 1.24 -2.32 10.21
CA PRO A 273 2.62 -2.36 10.65
C PRO A 273 2.97 -1.23 11.62
N LEU A 274 2.18 -0.15 11.63
CA LEU A 274 2.41 1.02 12.48
C LEU A 274 1.71 0.89 13.83
N ARG A 275 0.86 -0.13 14.01
CA ARG A 275 0.13 -0.43 15.25
C ARG A 275 -0.49 0.81 15.85
N ARG A 276 -1.16 1.61 15.02
CA ARG A 276 -1.73 2.87 15.50
C ARG A 276 -2.75 2.49 16.57
N TRP A 277 -2.71 3.18 17.70
CA TRP A 277 -3.56 3.02 18.90
C TRP A 277 -5.10 2.90 18.66
N ALA A 278 -5.57 2.96 17.42
CA ALA A 278 -6.95 2.76 17.00
C ALA A 278 -7.42 1.29 17.04
N ASP A 279 -6.52 0.31 16.93
CA ASP A 279 -6.90 -1.12 16.90
C ASP A 279 -7.33 -1.67 18.27
N ALA A 280 -7.05 -0.97 19.37
CA ALA A 280 -7.39 -1.38 20.73
C ALA A 280 -8.77 -0.88 21.22
N ARG A 281 -9.54 -0.16 20.39
CA ARG A 281 -10.89 0.29 20.73
C ARG A 281 -11.93 -0.38 19.85
N GLU A 282 -12.54 -1.45 20.37
CA GLU A 282 -13.83 -1.92 19.87
C GLU A 282 -14.86 -0.78 19.98
N GLY A 283 -15.32 -0.29 18.84
CA GLY A 283 -16.31 0.79 18.79
C GLY A 283 -16.45 1.42 17.40
N ARG A 284 -17.67 1.89 17.10
CA ARG A 284 -18.07 2.49 15.81
C ARG A 284 -17.16 3.63 15.32
N LEU A 285 -16.35 4.26 16.18
CA LEU A 285 -15.43 5.35 15.83
C LEU A 285 -13.99 4.88 15.58
N GLY A 286 -13.53 3.80 16.23
CA GLY A 286 -12.22 3.18 15.95
C GLY A 286 -12.23 2.45 14.60
N ASP A 287 -13.35 1.77 14.31
CA ASP A 287 -13.62 1.06 13.05
C ASP A 287 -13.64 1.95 11.79
N LEU A 288 -13.73 3.27 11.95
CA LEU A 288 -13.76 4.24 10.84
C LEU A 288 -12.38 4.78 10.46
N LEU A 289 -11.39 4.64 11.35
CA LEU A 289 -10.03 5.14 11.16
C LEU A 289 -9.00 4.01 11.01
N ALA A 290 -9.37 2.77 11.33
CA ALA A 290 -8.55 1.59 11.09
C ALA A 290 -8.39 1.35 9.58
N THR A 291 -7.14 1.28 9.13
CA THR A 291 -6.75 0.98 7.74
C THR A 291 -6.87 -0.51 7.42
N HIS A 292 -7.21 -1.36 8.38
CA HIS A 292 -7.50 -2.77 8.15
C HIS A 292 -8.79 -3.16 8.89
N PRO A 293 -9.59 -4.11 8.36
CA PRO A 293 -10.64 -4.72 9.16
C PRO A 293 -10.04 -5.35 10.42
N PRO A 294 -10.77 -5.34 11.55
CA PRO A 294 -10.26 -5.90 12.79
C PRO A 294 -9.91 -7.37 12.60
N LEU A 295 -8.65 -7.73 12.93
CA LEU A 295 -8.10 -9.08 12.76
C LEU A 295 -9.00 -10.15 13.39
N ALA A 296 -9.56 -9.86 14.57
CA ALA A 296 -10.48 -10.75 15.26
C ALA A 296 -11.66 -11.21 14.39
N ARG A 297 -12.23 -10.32 13.57
CA ARG A 297 -13.32 -10.69 12.65
C ARG A 297 -12.84 -11.57 11.50
N ARG A 298 -11.66 -11.30 10.93
CA ARG A 298 -11.07 -12.14 9.87
C ARG A 298 -10.79 -13.55 10.38
N ILE A 299 -10.18 -13.66 11.56
CA ILE A 299 -9.90 -14.92 12.25
C ILE A 299 -11.20 -15.69 12.51
N ALA A 300 -12.25 -15.03 13.00
CA ALA A 300 -13.54 -15.66 13.25
C ALA A 300 -14.17 -16.22 11.96
N VAL A 301 -14.14 -15.47 10.85
CA VAL A 301 -14.64 -15.93 9.54
C VAL A 301 -13.85 -17.14 9.04
N LEU A 302 -12.52 -17.11 9.12
CA LEU A 302 -11.67 -18.23 8.71
C LEU A 302 -11.93 -19.50 9.54
N ARG A 303 -12.06 -19.36 10.86
CA ARG A 303 -12.42 -20.49 11.75
C ARG A 303 -13.82 -21.03 11.43
N ALA A 304 -14.78 -20.17 11.09
CA ALA A 304 -16.12 -20.61 10.66
C ALA A 304 -16.09 -21.35 9.31
N LEU A 305 -15.27 -20.90 8.36
CA LEU A 305 -15.08 -21.61 7.07
C LEU A 305 -14.54 -23.03 7.28
N ALA A 306 -13.63 -23.22 8.25
CA ALA A 306 -13.10 -24.54 8.60
C ALA A 306 -14.20 -25.48 9.14
N GLN A 307 -15.13 -24.95 9.94
CA GLN A 307 -16.24 -25.71 10.53
C GLN A 307 -17.37 -26.00 9.54
N GLY A 308 -17.59 -25.11 8.57
CA GLY A 308 -18.61 -25.30 7.53
C GLY A 308 -18.26 -26.37 6.49
N GLY A 309 -17.00 -26.78 6.39
CA GLY A 309 -16.52 -27.82 5.46
C GLY A 309 -16.56 -29.25 6.01
N THR A 310 -16.94 -29.46 7.27
CA THR A 310 -17.01 -30.79 7.91
C THR A 310 -18.41 -31.41 7.90
N HIS A 311 -19.34 -30.86 7.11
CA HIS A 311 -20.70 -31.37 6.94
C HIS A 311 -21.06 -31.54 5.47
N GLU A 312 -20.43 -32.51 4.82
CA GLU A 312 -20.92 -33.23 3.63
C GLU A 312 -20.63 -34.72 3.82
#